data_AF-X1KH92-F1
#
_entry.id   AF-X1KH92-F1
#
_cell.length_a   1.000
_cell.length_b   1.000
_cell.length_c   1.000
_cell.angle_alpha   90.00
_cell.angle_beta   90.00
_cell.angle_gamma   90.00
#
_symmetry.space_group_name_H-M   'P 1'
#
loop_
_entity.id
_entity.type
_entity.pdbx_description
1 polymer ?
#
loop_
_entity_poly.entity_id
_entity_poly.type
_entity_poly.pdbx_seq_one_letter_code
_entity_poly.pdbx_strand_id
1 'polypeptide(L)'
;QVYNSNFNFVKAIQLSEDKNDTEIIAEFIIEEFNLKQNEITRNLEKNGVAMKTRDLNSCYIDTKIALGDTNVFRGDFDSILFSDRTPIYNPIMEFLKEHEETEIKEDLIKTLAETFEVSSKEQALYNYSFIKKWFVGMVGTALKKEVSPLSLVLCGDVQGTGKTEWYRKLLPNDLKSLYAESKLDAGKDDEILMTQKILIMFFYIFFFKYLIPCFRFSIMKNIWIIRNKT
;
A
#
# COMPACT_ATOMS: atom_id res chain seq x y z
N GLN A 1 14.21 28.92 -6.10
CA GLN A 1 15.27 28.66 -7.09
C GLN A 1 14.61 28.63 -8.45
N VAL A 2 15.09 29.46 -9.40
CA VAL A 2 14.59 29.45 -10.77
C VAL A 2 15.07 28.14 -11.41
N TYR A 3 14.17 27.19 -11.61
CA TYR A 3 14.44 25.97 -12.39
C TYR A 3 14.81 26.41 -13.81
N ASN A 4 16.10 26.36 -14.12
CA ASN A 4 16.60 26.76 -15.44
C ASN A 4 16.39 25.59 -16.39
N SER A 5 15.19 25.48 -16.96
CA SER A 5 14.79 24.46 -17.95
C SER A 5 15.80 24.34 -19.10
N ASN A 6 16.48 25.43 -19.45
CA ASN A 6 17.53 25.45 -20.46
C ASN A 6 18.78 24.63 -20.08
N PHE A 7 19.08 24.45 -18.79
CA PHE A 7 20.24 23.67 -18.37
C PHE A 7 20.03 22.17 -18.58
N ASN A 8 18.83 21.67 -18.24
CA ASN A 8 18.46 20.28 -18.45
C ASN A 8 18.28 19.97 -19.95
N PHE A 9 17.77 20.94 -20.74
CA PHE A 9 17.65 20.82 -22.19
C PHE A 9 19.01 20.70 -22.89
N VAL A 10 19.99 21.52 -22.51
CA VAL A 10 21.35 21.45 -23.07
C VAL A 10 22.04 20.13 -22.70
N LYS A 11 21.77 19.59 -21.51
CA LYS A 11 22.29 18.28 -21.07
C LYS A 11 21.66 17.12 -21.85
N ALA A 12 20.36 17.20 -22.16
CA ALA A 12 19.65 16.24 -23.01
C ALA A 12 20.18 16.27 -24.46
N ILE A 13 20.48 17.45 -25.00
CA ILE A 13 21.09 17.61 -26.34
C ILE A 13 22.53 17.09 -26.35
N GLN A 14 23.33 17.28 -25.29
CA GLN A 14 24.71 16.79 -25.25
C GLN A 14 24.85 15.25 -25.21
N LEU A 15 23.76 14.49 -25.05
CA LEU A 15 23.73 13.04 -25.23
C LEU A 15 23.68 12.62 -26.72
N SER A 16 23.63 13.58 -27.65
CA SER A 16 23.52 13.33 -29.08
C SER A 16 24.87 13.00 -29.72
N GLU A 17 25.07 11.71 -30.00
CA GLU A 17 25.51 11.28 -31.34
C GLU A 17 24.95 9.89 -31.71
N ASP A 18 24.49 9.06 -30.74
CA ASP A 18 24.02 7.69 -31.02
C ASP A 18 22.60 7.31 -30.52
N LYS A 19 21.88 8.18 -29.78
CA LYS A 19 20.57 7.84 -29.18
C LYS A 19 19.37 8.24 -30.04
N ASN A 20 18.36 7.39 -30.10
CA ASN A 20 17.09 7.69 -30.78
C ASN A 20 16.12 8.49 -29.87
N ASP A 21 15.10 9.12 -30.48
CA ASP A 21 14.12 9.95 -29.77
C ASP A 21 13.45 9.24 -28.58
N THR A 22 13.14 7.94 -28.73
CA THR A 22 12.51 7.14 -27.67
C THR A 22 13.42 6.98 -26.46
N GLU A 23 14.73 6.81 -26.67
CA GLU A 23 15.72 6.71 -25.58
C GLU A 23 15.84 8.04 -24.84
N ILE A 24 15.87 9.16 -25.56
CA ILE A 24 15.92 10.51 -24.97
C ILE A 24 14.67 10.77 -24.12
N ILE A 25 13.49 10.46 -24.65
CA ILE A 25 12.22 10.62 -23.92
C ILE A 25 12.21 9.74 -22.67
N ALA A 26 12.66 8.49 -22.77
CA ALA A 26 12.67 7.56 -21.66
C ALA A 26 13.61 8.00 -20.54
N GLU A 27 14.83 8.42 -20.87
CA GLU A 27 15.80 8.93 -19.89
C GLU A 27 15.26 10.17 -19.18
N PHE A 28 14.70 11.13 -19.93
CA PHE A 28 14.10 12.32 -19.35
C PHE A 28 12.99 11.99 -18.36
N ILE A 29 12.04 11.12 -18.74
CA ILE A 29 10.89 10.76 -17.88
C ILE A 29 11.37 10.10 -16.58
N ILE A 30 12.33 9.19 -16.66
CA ILE A 30 12.86 8.45 -15.51
C ILE A 30 13.59 9.41 -14.56
N GLU A 31 14.45 10.28 -15.10
CA GLU A 31 15.25 11.21 -14.29
C GLU A 31 14.42 12.33 -13.67
N GLU A 32 13.51 12.94 -14.43
CA GLU A 32 12.76 14.13 -13.99
C GLU A 32 11.64 13.78 -12.99
N PHE A 33 10.93 12.67 -13.22
CA PHE A 33 9.72 12.39 -12.46
C PHE A 33 9.89 11.36 -11.34
N ASN A 34 10.99 10.59 -11.32
CA ASN A 34 11.25 9.56 -10.31
C ASN A 34 10.01 8.66 -10.05
N LEU A 35 9.44 8.15 -11.15
CA LEU A 35 8.22 7.35 -11.10
C LEU A 35 8.56 5.92 -10.71
N LYS A 36 7.72 5.34 -9.85
CA LYS A 36 7.79 3.93 -9.50
C LYS A 36 6.41 3.31 -9.59
N GLN A 37 6.33 2.03 -9.96
CA GLN A 37 5.09 1.28 -9.90
C GLN A 37 5.00 0.55 -8.56
N ASN A 38 3.92 0.79 -7.82
CA ASN A 38 3.66 0.08 -6.58
C ASN A 38 3.20 -1.35 -6.87
N GLU A 39 3.93 -2.34 -6.38
CA GLU A 39 3.66 -3.76 -6.62
C GLU A 39 2.30 -4.22 -6.09
N ILE A 40 1.83 -3.63 -4.99
CA ILE A 40 0.58 -4.01 -4.31
C ILE A 40 -0.62 -3.32 -4.97
N THR A 41 -0.57 -1.99 -5.07
CA THR A 41 -1.72 -1.22 -5.61
C THR A 41 -1.77 -1.25 -7.13
N ARG A 42 -0.65 -1.56 -7.79
CA ARG A 42 -0.41 -1.49 -9.25
C ARG A 42 -0.46 -0.08 -9.83
N ASN A 43 -0.58 0.94 -8.97
CA ASN A 43 -0.60 2.33 -9.39
C ASN A 43 0.81 2.83 -9.70
N LEU A 44 0.89 3.76 -10.64
CA LEU A 44 2.10 4.55 -10.85
C LEU A 44 2.15 5.63 -9.77
N GLU A 45 3.27 5.75 -9.09
CA GLU A 45 3.47 6.69 -8.00
C GLU A 45 4.61 7.65 -8.31
N LYS A 46 4.40 8.92 -7.95
CA LYS A 46 5.42 9.96 -7.97
C LYS A 46 5.73 10.33 -6.53
N ASN A 47 6.96 10.06 -6.09
CA ASN A 47 7.39 10.30 -4.70
C ASN A 47 6.44 9.68 -3.64
N GLY A 48 5.98 8.44 -3.87
CA GLY A 48 5.09 7.72 -2.96
C GLY A 48 3.61 8.16 -2.98
N VAL A 49 3.23 9.03 -3.93
CA VAL A 49 1.83 9.43 -4.13
C VAL A 49 1.31 8.85 -5.43
N ALA A 50 0.24 8.07 -5.33
CA ALA A 50 -0.45 7.50 -6.49
C ALA A 50 -0.91 8.61 -7.45
N MET A 51 -0.47 8.51 -8.71
CA MET A 51 -0.78 9.48 -9.74
C MET A 51 -2.18 9.25 -10.30
N LYS A 52 -2.90 10.36 -10.51
CA LYS A 52 -4.17 10.37 -11.23
C LYS A 52 -3.92 10.66 -12.71
N THR A 53 -4.95 10.46 -13.53
CA THR A 53 -4.92 10.83 -14.95
C THR A 53 -4.50 12.29 -15.17
N ARG A 54 -4.93 13.19 -14.28
CA ARG A 54 -4.52 14.60 -14.34
C ARG A 54 -3.01 14.76 -14.16
N ASP A 55 -2.40 14.04 -13.23
CA ASP A 55 -0.96 14.11 -12.95
C ASP A 55 -0.15 13.54 -14.12
N LEU A 56 -0.59 12.40 -14.68
CA LEU A 56 -0.04 11.81 -15.90
C LEU A 56 -0.07 12.80 -17.08
N ASN A 57 -1.20 13.50 -17.26
CA ASN A 57 -1.33 14.49 -18.31
C ASN A 57 -0.39 15.69 -18.10
N SER A 58 -0.20 16.13 -16.85
CA SER A 58 0.78 17.18 -16.54
C SER A 58 2.20 16.73 -16.89
N CYS A 59 2.61 15.52 -16.45
CA CYS A 59 3.93 14.97 -16.79
C CYS A 59 4.14 14.88 -18.30
N TYR A 60 3.12 14.43 -19.05
CA TYR A 60 3.19 14.39 -20.51
C TYR A 60 3.47 15.77 -21.11
N ILE A 61 2.70 16.80 -20.72
CA ILE A 61 2.88 18.17 -21.20
C ILE A 61 4.25 18.73 -20.81
N ASP A 62 4.70 18.47 -19.59
CA ASP A 62 6.02 18.90 -19.11
C ASP A 62 7.15 18.26 -19.95
N THR A 63 7.04 16.97 -20.29
CA THR A 63 7.98 16.30 -21.21
C THR A 63 7.96 16.92 -22.60
N LYS A 64 6.78 17.24 -23.16
CA LYS A 64 6.70 17.90 -24.46
C LYS A 64 7.42 19.24 -24.45
N ILE A 65 7.14 20.07 -23.44
CA ILE A 65 7.76 21.40 -23.30
C ILE A 65 9.27 21.28 -23.16
N ALA A 66 9.73 20.34 -22.33
CA ALA A 66 11.14 20.12 -22.08
C ALA A 66 11.90 19.64 -23.33
N LEU A 67 11.28 18.83 -24.19
CA LEU A 67 11.94 18.24 -25.37
C LEU A 67 11.64 18.97 -26.69
N GLY A 68 11.06 20.17 -26.64
CA GLY A 68 10.83 20.97 -27.85
C GLY A 68 9.61 20.57 -28.69
N ASP A 69 8.66 19.87 -28.08
CA ASP A 69 7.28 19.60 -28.55
C ASP A 69 7.11 18.71 -29.80
N THR A 70 8.12 18.60 -30.67
CA THR A 70 7.94 18.06 -32.03
C THR A 70 7.86 16.54 -32.13
N ASN A 71 8.46 15.77 -31.21
CA ASN A 71 8.58 14.30 -31.35
C ASN A 71 8.08 13.50 -30.14
N VAL A 72 7.35 14.12 -29.19
CA VAL A 72 6.84 13.41 -27.99
C VAL A 72 5.37 13.03 -28.20
N PHE A 73 5.14 11.81 -28.69
CA PHE A 73 3.78 11.28 -28.86
C PHE A 73 3.26 10.67 -27.56
N ARG A 74 1.94 10.79 -27.34
CA ARG A 74 1.30 10.25 -26.15
C ARG A 74 1.45 8.73 -26.03
N GLY A 75 1.38 8.02 -27.16
CA GLY A 75 1.55 6.56 -27.19
C GLY A 75 2.94 6.12 -26.72
N ASP A 76 3.99 6.83 -27.13
CA ASP A 76 5.36 6.54 -26.70
C ASP A 76 5.55 6.86 -25.22
N PHE A 77 5.04 8.02 -24.77
CA PHE A 77 5.03 8.40 -23.37
C PHE A 77 4.37 7.34 -22.47
N ASP A 78 3.14 6.92 -22.81
CA ASP A 78 2.44 5.89 -22.05
C ASP A 78 3.19 4.55 -22.11
N SER A 79 3.71 4.17 -23.29
CA SER A 79 4.46 2.91 -23.45
C SER A 79 5.73 2.88 -22.61
N ILE A 80 6.44 4.00 -22.49
CA ILE A 80 7.60 4.14 -21.61
C ILE A 80 7.17 3.97 -20.16
N LEU A 81 6.13 4.69 -19.72
CA LEU A 81 5.65 4.65 -18.34
C LEU A 81 5.19 3.26 -17.89
N PHE A 82 4.55 2.49 -18.78
CA PHE A 82 4.03 1.16 -18.50
C PHE A 82 4.95 0.03 -18.99
N SER A 83 6.23 0.32 -19.20
CA SER A 83 7.27 -0.68 -19.54
C SER A 83 8.14 -1.03 -18.33
N ASP A 84 9.00 -2.03 -18.51
CA ASP A 84 10.03 -2.43 -17.54
C ASP A 84 11.06 -1.32 -17.22
N ARG A 85 11.00 -0.17 -17.90
CA ARG A 85 11.80 1.01 -17.57
C ARG A 85 11.33 1.70 -16.29
N THR A 86 10.06 1.57 -15.93
CA THR A 86 9.54 2.08 -14.67
C THR A 86 9.83 1.06 -13.57
N PRO A 87 10.66 1.40 -12.57
CA PRO A 87 10.98 0.46 -11.50
C PRO A 87 9.73 0.09 -10.70
N ILE A 88 9.58 -1.21 -10.45
CA ILE A 88 8.56 -1.73 -9.54
C ILE A 88 9.15 -1.80 -8.13
N TYR A 89 8.37 -1.39 -7.13
CA TYR A 89 8.76 -1.49 -5.73
C TYR A 89 7.63 -2.00 -4.86
N ASN A 90 8.00 -2.66 -3.76
CA ASN A 90 7.06 -3.06 -2.73
C ASN A 90 7.16 -2.08 -1.55
N PRO A 91 6.11 -1.30 -1.24
CA PRO A 91 6.17 -0.26 -0.21
C PRO A 91 6.45 -0.83 1.18
N ILE A 92 6.01 -2.06 1.47
CA ILE A 92 6.25 -2.72 2.76
C ILE A 92 7.72 -3.13 2.86
N MET A 93 8.31 -3.64 1.78
CA MET A 93 9.74 -3.97 1.75
C MET A 93 10.63 -2.73 1.88
N GLU A 94 10.32 -1.64 1.17
CA GLU A 94 11.05 -0.38 1.32
C GLU A 94 10.94 0.14 2.74
N PHE A 95 9.73 0.18 3.32
CA PHE A 95 9.53 0.61 4.70
C PHE A 95 10.34 -0.22 5.71
N LEU A 96 10.34 -1.55 5.58
CA LEU A 96 11.11 -2.43 6.46
C LEU A 96 12.62 -2.21 6.32
N LYS A 97 13.10 -1.98 5.10
CA LYS A 97 14.51 -1.71 4.83
C LYS A 97 14.96 -0.36 5.40
N GLU A 98 14.14 0.67 5.25
CA GLU A 98 14.40 2.00 5.83
C GLU A 98 14.51 1.96 7.36
N HIS A 99 13.84 1.01 8.00
CA HIS A 99 13.82 0.86 9.46
C HIS A 99 14.69 -0.30 9.96
N GLU A 100 15.47 -0.96 9.10
CA GLU A 100 16.25 -2.16 9.46
C GLU A 100 17.29 -1.88 10.56
N GLU A 101 17.90 -0.69 10.54
CA GLU A 101 18.90 -0.26 11.54
C GLU A 101 18.27 0.44 12.76
N THR A 102 16.94 0.56 12.81
CA THR A 102 16.27 1.23 13.93
C THR A 102 16.44 0.42 15.20
N GLU A 103 17.01 1.03 16.24
CA GLU A 103 17.12 0.41 17.55
C GLU A 103 15.73 0.28 18.20
N ILE A 104 15.18 -0.92 18.20
CA ILE A 104 13.91 -1.24 18.85
C ILE A 104 14.19 -1.68 20.29
N LYS A 105 13.92 -0.78 21.25
CA LYS A 105 14.21 -1.02 22.68
C LYS A 105 13.16 -1.85 23.41
N GLU A 106 11.95 -1.96 22.85
CA GLU A 106 10.82 -2.64 23.46
C GLU A 106 10.07 -3.53 22.45
N ASP A 107 9.34 -4.54 22.94
CA ASP A 107 8.50 -5.37 22.08
C ASP A 107 7.24 -4.59 21.66
N LEU A 108 7.31 -3.95 20.49
CA LEU A 108 6.21 -3.13 19.96
C LEU A 108 4.90 -3.91 19.76
N ILE A 109 4.98 -5.22 19.47
CA ILE A 109 3.77 -6.07 19.34
C ILE A 109 3.15 -6.30 20.71
N LYS A 110 3.98 -6.44 21.75
CA LYS A 110 3.51 -6.51 23.13
C LYS A 110 2.86 -5.20 23.56
N THR A 111 3.49 -4.06 23.30
CA THR A 111 2.91 -2.74 23.56
C THR A 111 1.57 -2.57 22.85
N LEU A 112 1.47 -3.01 21.59
CA LEU A 112 0.21 -3.01 20.84
C LEU A 112 -0.86 -3.91 21.51
N ALA A 113 -0.48 -5.10 21.96
CA ALA A 113 -1.40 -6.02 22.64
C ALA A 113 -1.87 -5.52 24.01
N GLU A 114 -1.04 -4.72 24.69
CA GLU A 114 -1.36 -4.10 25.98
C GLU A 114 -2.33 -2.91 25.85
N THR A 115 -2.63 -2.44 24.63
CA THR A 115 -3.69 -1.44 24.40
C THR A 115 -5.11 -1.95 24.66
N PHE A 116 -5.27 -3.28 24.81
CA PHE A 116 -6.56 -3.91 25.10
C PHE A 116 -6.77 -4.07 26.61
N GLU A 117 -7.97 -3.71 27.08
CA GLU A 117 -8.38 -4.03 28.45
C GLU A 117 -8.52 -5.55 28.63
N VAL A 118 -7.94 -6.07 29.70
CA VAL A 118 -7.88 -7.50 30.01
C VAL A 118 -8.32 -7.76 31.44
N SER A 119 -9.11 -8.81 31.64
CA SER A 119 -9.60 -9.23 32.97
C SER A 119 -8.65 -10.20 33.68
N SER A 120 -7.66 -10.76 32.98
CA SER A 120 -6.69 -11.69 33.55
C SER A 120 -5.33 -11.65 32.84
N LYS A 121 -4.27 -12.08 33.54
CA LYS A 121 -2.93 -12.24 32.95
C LYS A 121 -2.91 -13.25 31.80
N GLU A 122 -3.73 -14.29 31.90
CA GLU A 122 -3.89 -15.30 30.86
C GLU A 122 -4.48 -14.71 29.57
N GLN A 123 -5.51 -13.86 29.69
CA GLN A 123 -6.08 -13.15 28.55
C GLN A 123 -5.04 -12.22 27.89
N ALA A 124 -4.23 -11.53 28.68
CA ALA A 124 -3.14 -10.70 28.16
C ALA A 124 -2.14 -11.52 27.32
N LEU A 125 -1.76 -12.72 27.82
CA LEU A 125 -0.84 -13.62 27.12
C LEU A 125 -1.43 -14.14 25.80
N TYR A 126 -2.73 -14.48 25.81
CA TYR A 126 -3.44 -14.89 24.60
C TYR A 126 -3.55 -13.77 23.58
N ASN A 127 -3.94 -12.56 24.00
CA ASN A 127 -4.01 -11.38 23.13
C ASN A 127 -2.66 -11.12 22.46
N TYR A 128 -1.56 -11.10 23.23
CA TYR A 128 -0.22 -10.95 22.68
C TYR A 128 0.11 -12.02 21.64
N SER A 129 -0.13 -13.30 21.97
CA SER A 129 0.18 -14.42 21.08
C SER A 129 -0.61 -14.37 19.77
N PHE A 130 -1.90 -14.03 19.81
CA PHE A 130 -2.76 -13.94 18.63
C PHE A 130 -2.45 -12.72 17.79
N ILE A 131 -2.27 -11.55 18.39
CA ILE A 131 -1.89 -10.33 17.68
C ILE A 131 -0.54 -10.53 17.01
N LYS A 132 0.44 -11.11 17.70
CA LYS A 132 1.75 -11.44 17.13
C LYS A 132 1.62 -12.37 15.92
N LYS A 133 0.89 -13.47 16.07
CA LYS A 133 0.73 -14.45 14.99
C LYS A 133 0.01 -13.86 13.78
N TRP A 134 -1.04 -13.07 14.02
CA TRP A 134 -1.79 -12.38 12.96
C TRP A 134 -0.93 -11.33 12.25
N PHE A 135 -0.25 -10.46 13.00
CA PHE A 135 0.54 -9.36 12.45
C PHE A 135 1.76 -9.87 11.68
N VAL A 136 2.51 -10.83 12.25
CA VAL A 136 3.62 -11.49 11.55
C VAL A 136 3.13 -12.23 10.32
N GLY A 137 1.96 -12.88 10.38
CA GLY A 137 1.34 -13.52 9.22
C GLY A 137 1.00 -12.52 8.12
N MET A 138 0.41 -11.37 8.46
CA MET A 138 0.10 -10.29 7.52
C MET A 138 1.38 -9.77 6.82
N VAL A 139 2.45 -9.52 7.57
CA VAL A 139 3.76 -9.12 7.01
C VAL A 139 4.35 -10.24 6.16
N GLY A 140 4.26 -11.50 6.57
CA GLY A 140 4.72 -12.66 5.78
C GLY A 140 4.01 -12.77 4.42
N THR A 141 2.71 -12.46 4.36
CA THR A 141 1.94 -12.39 3.12
C THR A 141 2.33 -11.21 2.25
N ALA A 142 2.53 -10.03 2.84
CA ALA A 142 3.04 -8.86 2.12
C ALA A 142 4.39 -9.10 1.44
N LEU A 143 5.26 -9.88 2.10
CA LEU A 143 6.57 -10.28 1.61
C LEU A 143 6.54 -11.49 0.67
N LYS A 144 5.36 -11.94 0.23
CA LYS A 144 5.16 -13.09 -0.67
C LYS A 144 5.80 -14.40 -0.18
N LYS A 145 5.98 -14.56 1.13
CA LYS A 145 6.55 -15.78 1.72
C LYS A 145 5.47 -16.86 1.86
N GLU A 146 4.42 -16.54 2.63
CA GLU A 146 3.29 -17.43 2.88
C GLU A 146 1.99 -16.63 3.03
N VAL A 147 0.89 -17.21 2.60
CA VAL A 147 -0.45 -16.63 2.76
C VAL A 147 -0.97 -16.93 4.16
N SER A 148 -1.22 -15.88 4.95
CA SER A 148 -1.82 -16.00 6.28
C SER A 148 -3.33 -16.19 6.15
N PRO A 149 -3.91 -17.28 6.66
CA PRO A 149 -5.36 -17.50 6.67
C PRO A 149 -6.05 -16.81 7.87
N LEU A 150 -5.33 -15.97 8.62
CA LEU A 150 -5.79 -15.44 9.90
C LEU A 150 -6.57 -14.15 9.73
N SER A 151 -7.76 -14.08 10.33
CA SER A 151 -8.54 -12.86 10.49
C SER A 151 -8.58 -12.44 11.96
N LEU A 152 -8.19 -11.19 12.24
CA LEU A 152 -8.30 -10.59 13.56
C LEU A 152 -9.69 -9.97 13.73
N VAL A 153 -10.43 -10.44 14.73
CA VAL A 153 -11.76 -9.92 15.08
C VAL A 153 -11.70 -9.26 16.45
N LEU A 154 -11.98 -7.95 16.49
CA LEU A 154 -12.17 -7.21 17.73
C LEU A 154 -13.66 -7.15 18.08
N CYS A 155 -14.04 -7.81 19.16
CA CYS A 155 -15.40 -7.80 19.70
C CYS A 155 -15.46 -6.91 20.95
N GLY A 156 -16.56 -6.17 21.10
CA GLY A 156 -16.90 -5.51 22.36
C GLY A 156 -18.39 -5.24 22.39
N ASP A 157 -18.98 -5.39 23.57
CA ASP A 157 -20.44 -5.32 23.77
C ASP A 157 -20.95 -3.87 23.65
N VAL A 158 -20.07 -2.89 23.90
CA VAL A 158 -20.34 -1.46 23.78
C VAL A 158 -19.84 -0.91 22.43
N GLN A 159 -20.63 -0.02 21.83
CA GLN A 159 -20.21 0.76 20.66
C GLN A 159 -19.27 1.90 21.08
N GLY A 160 -18.45 2.39 20.15
CA GLY A 160 -17.56 3.53 20.45
C GLY A 160 -16.33 3.20 21.30
N THR A 161 -16.02 1.92 21.53
CA THR A 161 -14.81 1.48 22.27
C THR A 161 -13.50 1.63 21.48
N GLY A 162 -13.46 2.46 20.43
CA GLY A 162 -12.24 2.73 19.66
C GLY A 162 -11.78 1.64 18.69
N LYS A 163 -12.53 0.55 18.47
CA LYS A 163 -12.14 -0.58 17.57
C LYS A 163 -11.72 -0.12 16.17
N THR A 164 -12.54 0.73 15.55
CA THR A 164 -12.25 1.29 14.22
C THR A 164 -11.01 2.17 14.23
N GLU A 165 -10.87 3.00 15.25
CA GLU A 165 -9.73 3.91 15.38
C GLU A 165 -8.41 3.16 15.61
N TRP A 166 -8.47 2.01 16.30
CA TRP A 166 -7.32 1.11 16.46
C TRP A 166 -6.79 0.63 15.11
N TYR A 167 -7.66 0.17 14.20
CA TYR A 167 -7.23 -0.23 12.85
C TYR A 167 -6.71 0.95 12.03
N ARG A 168 -7.34 2.13 12.11
CA ARG A 168 -6.90 3.34 11.40
C ARG A 168 -5.50 3.82 11.78
N LYS A 169 -5.06 3.52 13.01
CA LYS A 169 -3.75 3.88 13.56
C LYS A 169 -2.72 2.75 13.47
N LEU A 170 -3.12 1.56 13.02
CA LEU A 170 -2.24 0.39 13.02
C LEU A 170 -1.11 0.50 12.00
N LEU A 171 -1.41 1.00 10.80
CA LEU A 171 -0.40 1.21 9.77
C LEU A 171 0.25 2.59 9.92
N PRO A 172 1.59 2.70 9.73
CA PRO A 172 2.27 3.98 9.67
C PRO A 172 1.76 4.81 8.50
N ASN A 173 2.01 6.12 8.52
CA ASN A 173 1.51 7.05 7.50
C ASN A 173 1.90 6.64 6.08
N ASP A 174 3.12 6.12 5.89
CA ASP A 174 3.66 5.71 4.59
C ASP A 174 2.90 4.52 4.01
N LEU A 175 2.36 3.65 4.86
CA LEU A 175 1.59 2.46 4.47
C LEU A 175 0.08 2.65 4.59
N LYS A 176 -0.38 3.84 4.97
CA LYS A 176 -1.80 4.12 5.22
C LYS A 176 -2.65 3.97 3.97
N SER A 177 -2.06 4.16 2.79
CA SER A 177 -2.71 3.90 1.50
C SER A 177 -3.09 2.42 1.28
N LEU A 178 -2.47 1.49 2.00
CA LEU A 178 -2.76 0.06 1.93
C LEU A 178 -3.87 -0.39 2.89
N TYR A 179 -4.41 0.54 3.69
CA TYR A 179 -5.59 0.33 4.52
C TYR A 179 -6.87 0.73 3.76
N ALA A 180 -7.95 0.00 3.99
CA ALA A 180 -9.28 0.38 3.54
C ALA A 180 -10.37 -0.04 4.54
N GLU A 181 -11.48 0.67 4.49
CA GLU A 181 -12.71 0.34 5.19
C GLU A 181 -13.78 0.02 4.14
N SER A 182 -14.34 -1.18 4.14
CA SER A 182 -15.39 -1.56 3.19
C SER A 182 -16.49 -2.38 3.88
N LYS A 183 -17.70 -2.29 3.33
CA LYS A 183 -18.84 -3.16 3.66
C LYS A 183 -18.90 -4.40 2.79
N LEU A 184 -17.86 -4.68 1.98
CA LEU A 184 -17.69 -5.84 1.11
C LEU A 184 -19.01 -6.31 0.44
N ASP A 185 -19.82 -5.37 0.00
CA ASP A 185 -21.17 -5.55 -0.55
C ASP A 185 -21.31 -5.02 -1.99
N ALA A 186 -20.22 -4.49 -2.57
CA ALA A 186 -20.14 -3.96 -3.92
C ALA A 186 -19.64 -4.98 -4.97
N GLY A 187 -19.47 -6.25 -4.59
CA GLY A 187 -19.14 -7.34 -5.52
C GLY A 187 -17.75 -7.17 -6.15
N LYS A 188 -17.69 -6.92 -7.47
CA LYS A 188 -16.42 -6.86 -8.24
C LYS A 188 -15.48 -5.76 -7.74
N ASP A 189 -16.01 -4.62 -7.32
CA ASP A 189 -15.18 -3.51 -6.85
C ASP A 189 -14.47 -3.86 -5.54
N ASP A 190 -15.12 -4.66 -4.68
CA ASP A 190 -14.51 -5.17 -3.47
C ASP A 190 -13.49 -6.29 -3.74
N GLU A 191 -13.69 -7.11 -4.77
CA GLU A 191 -12.68 -8.06 -5.23
C GLU A 191 -11.39 -7.33 -5.65
N ILE A 192 -11.51 -6.24 -6.41
CA ILE A 192 -10.38 -5.40 -6.79
C ILE A 192 -9.74 -4.77 -5.54
N LEU A 193 -10.55 -4.23 -4.63
CA LEU A 193 -10.07 -3.65 -3.38
C LEU A 193 -9.25 -4.65 -2.55
N MET A 194 -9.70 -5.91 -2.45
CA MET A 194 -8.98 -7.01 -1.77
C MET A 194 -7.60 -7.29 -2.37
N THR A 195 -7.39 -7.01 -3.66
CA THR A 195 -6.07 -7.19 -4.30
C THR A 195 -5.10 -6.03 -4.09
N GLN A 196 -5.62 -4.84 -3.75
CA GLN A 196 -4.83 -3.61 -3.69
C GLN A 196 -4.51 -3.17 -2.26
N LYS A 197 -5.01 -3.90 -1.25
CA LYS A 197 -4.92 -3.53 0.16
C LYS A 197 -4.33 -4.66 0.97
N ILE A 198 -3.52 -4.32 1.97
CA ILE A 198 -2.98 -5.30 2.91
C ILE A 198 -3.91 -5.52 4.10
N LEU A 199 -4.68 -4.48 4.46
CA LEU A 199 -5.58 -4.49 5.60
C LEU A 199 -6.91 -3.88 5.21
N ILE A 200 -7.96 -4.69 5.28
CA ILE A 200 -9.34 -4.24 5.07
C ILE A 200 -10.12 -4.45 6.35
N MET A 201 -10.66 -3.36 6.89
CA MET A 201 -11.61 -3.41 7.99
C MET A 201 -13.03 -3.49 7.44
N PHE A 202 -13.80 -4.45 7.92
CA PHE A 202 -15.20 -4.62 7.58
C PHE A 202 -16.10 -4.50 8.81
N PHE A 203 -17.18 -3.72 8.70
CA PHE A 203 -17.99 -3.26 9.84
C PHE A 203 -18.97 -4.28 10.42
N TYR A 204 -19.36 -5.32 9.67
CA TYR A 204 -20.41 -6.23 10.14
C TYR A 204 -19.85 -7.51 10.74
N ILE A 205 -19.61 -7.48 12.04
CA ILE A 205 -19.57 -8.71 12.87
C ILE A 205 -20.90 -8.89 13.62
N PHE A 206 -22.01 -8.36 13.08
CA PHE A 206 -23.35 -8.62 13.61
C PHE A 206 -23.96 -9.96 13.16
N PHE A 207 -23.22 -10.79 12.41
CA PHE A 207 -23.82 -11.91 11.67
C PHE A 207 -23.26 -13.30 12.03
N PHE A 208 -23.05 -13.59 13.32
CA PHE A 208 -22.68 -14.96 13.72
C PHE A 208 -23.86 -15.97 13.72
N LYS A 209 -25.10 -15.54 13.40
CA LYS A 209 -26.28 -16.45 13.50
C LYS A 209 -26.92 -16.85 12.16
N TYR A 210 -26.69 -16.16 11.02
CA TYR A 210 -27.48 -16.42 9.80
C TYR A 210 -26.77 -16.38 8.44
N LEU A 211 -25.47 -16.07 8.32
CA LEU A 211 -24.80 -16.06 7.00
C LEU A 211 -23.68 -17.11 6.88
N ILE A 212 -24.09 -18.38 6.88
CA ILE A 212 -23.29 -19.52 6.42
C ILE A 212 -23.44 -19.83 4.91
N PRO A 213 -24.43 -19.32 4.12
CA PRO A 213 -24.49 -19.73 2.70
C PRO A 213 -23.57 -18.96 1.73
N CYS A 214 -23.36 -17.65 1.92
CA CYS A 214 -22.79 -16.80 0.84
C CYS A 214 -21.27 -16.55 0.91
N PHE A 215 -20.64 -16.62 2.09
CA PHE A 215 -19.19 -16.43 2.26
C PHE A 215 -18.39 -17.75 2.25
N ARG A 216 -18.94 -18.76 1.58
CA ARG A 216 -18.30 -20.05 1.42
C ARG A 216 -17.28 -19.92 0.30
N PHE A 217 -15.99 -19.69 0.63
CA PHE A 217 -14.93 -20.62 0.20
C PHE A 217 -13.48 -20.33 0.64
N SER A 218 -13.08 -19.15 1.14
CA SER A 218 -11.65 -18.94 1.44
C SER A 218 -11.29 -18.27 2.79
N ILE A 219 -12.02 -17.25 3.23
CA ILE A 219 -11.57 -16.39 4.35
C ILE A 219 -11.93 -16.94 5.74
N MET A 220 -12.85 -17.91 5.83
CA MET A 220 -13.45 -18.33 7.12
C MET A 220 -12.82 -19.58 7.77
N LYS A 221 -11.60 -19.99 7.40
CA LYS A 221 -11.01 -21.22 7.95
C LYS A 221 -10.42 -21.05 9.35
N ASN A 222 -9.95 -19.86 9.74
CA ASN A 222 -9.34 -19.60 11.06
C ASN A 222 -9.63 -18.17 11.55
N ILE A 223 -10.75 -18.00 12.27
CA ILE A 223 -11.17 -16.72 12.86
C ILE A 223 -10.68 -16.66 14.32
N TRP A 224 -9.93 -15.63 14.69
CA TRP A 224 -9.53 -15.37 16.08
C TRP A 224 -10.29 -14.15 16.62
N ILE A 225 -11.00 -14.35 17.73
CA ILE A 225 -11.84 -13.34 18.37
C ILE A 225 -11.16 -12.84 19.64
N ILE A 226 -10.78 -11.56 19.65
CA ILE A 226 -10.38 -10.85 20.87
C ILE A 226 -11.61 -10.14 21.41
N ARG A 227 -12.08 -10.54 22.60
CA ARG A 227 -13.20 -9.89 23.29
C ARG A 227 -12.67 -8.86 24.27
N ASN A 228 -13.10 -7.61 24.11
CA ASN A 228 -12.95 -6.57 25.10
C ASN A 228 -14.23 -6.56 25.96
N LYS A 229 -14.08 -6.78 27.27
CA LYS A 229 -15.18 -6.63 28.23
C LYS A 229 -15.18 -5.18 28.69
N THR A 230 -16.15 -4.41 28.22
CA THR A 230 -16.63 -3.19 28.89
C THR A 230 -18.09 -3.43 29.23
#